data_AF-A0A9X0KCP0-F1
#
_entry.id   AF-A0A9X0KCP0-F1
#
_cell.length_a   1.000
_cell.length_b   1.000
_cell.length_c   1.000
_cell.angle_alpha   90.00
_cell.angle_beta   90.00
_cell.angle_gamma   90.00
#
_symmetry.space_group_name_H-M   'P 1'
#
loop_
_entity.id
_entity.type
_entity.pdbx_description
1 polymer ?
#
loop_
_entity_poly.entity_id
_entity_poly.type
_entity_poly.pdbx_seq_one_letter_code
_entity_poly.pdbx_strand_id
1 'polypeptide(L)'
;MNKISKVYSAIEDIKHNFLEVKPDLTFKEVIEEANRCLYCYDAPCIKACPTSIDIPSFIKKITTDNLKGSARVIFEANPVGATCARVCPTEELCEGACVLNEASQPIKIGDLQRHVTNWTMKNEVQLFKEGEKKGKTIAIVGSGPAGLSAARELARLGYTVTIFEAKEKAGGLDTYGIVSFRLPQEVSLWEVDQVKKLGVKILTNTKVGKDIIVSELMNSFDVIVLAIGMSSVPNLNIEGENLKGVYDAIQFVENTKSKEPTSRFLGSRIAVIGAGNTAIDAATCSVRLGAENVKMIYRRTQEEMPAYQFEYEFAKQDGVEFKWLTQPKRIIGDENGHVKQLECIRMELGAEDSSGRRRSIPIEGSEFIIEVDAVIKAIGQTRYIKLIEEFGLLHNKGIVKINPKTNQTSNPKIFAAGDVVFGDGQGEAMVVSAAEQGKQTAYAIHKYVFGYKLDGMMKEVL
;
A
#
# COMPACT_ATOMS: atom_id res chain seq x y z
N MET A 1 19.39 13.09 8.74
CA MET A 1 17.96 13.23 9.09
C MET A 1 17.77 14.62 9.67
N ASN A 2 17.06 15.51 8.97
CA ASN A 2 16.69 16.80 9.53
C ASN A 2 15.74 16.52 10.71
N LYS A 3 16.20 16.74 11.94
CA LYS A 3 15.30 16.83 13.10
C LYS A 3 14.28 17.89 12.76
N ILE A 4 13.02 17.47 12.66
CA ILE A 4 11.86 18.35 12.54
C ILE A 4 11.95 19.33 13.72
N SER A 5 12.33 20.58 13.45
CA SER A 5 12.49 21.61 14.49
C SER A 5 11.10 21.95 15.01
N LYS A 6 10.90 21.80 16.31
CA LYS A 6 9.61 21.78 17.03
C LYS A 6 8.76 23.06 17.00
N VAL A 7 8.95 23.96 16.04
CA VAL A 7 8.17 25.21 15.94
C VAL A 7 7.83 25.47 14.48
N TYR A 8 6.72 24.93 14.00
CA TYR A 8 6.12 25.34 12.73
C TYR A 8 4.91 26.21 13.04
N SER A 9 5.07 27.51 12.87
CA SER A 9 4.07 28.51 13.25
C SER A 9 3.25 29.02 12.06
N ALA A 10 3.50 28.54 10.82
CA ALA A 10 2.82 29.02 9.63
C ALA A 10 2.33 27.88 8.70
N ILE A 11 1.29 28.16 7.89
CA ILE A 11 0.74 27.22 6.88
C ILE A 11 1.80 26.86 5.82
N GLU A 12 2.71 27.78 5.50
CA GLU A 12 3.81 27.54 4.54
C GLU A 12 4.77 26.46 5.03
N ASP A 13 4.97 26.34 6.34
CA ASP A 13 5.79 25.29 6.95
C ASP A 13 5.14 23.90 6.78
N ILE A 14 3.81 23.84 6.80
CA ILE A 14 3.07 22.58 6.64
C ILE A 14 3.36 21.96 5.27
N LYS A 15 3.37 22.74 4.17
CA LYS A 15 3.71 22.19 2.84
C LYS A 15 5.10 21.55 2.81
N HIS A 16 6.08 22.20 3.42
CA HIS A 16 7.44 21.70 3.49
C HIS A 16 7.56 20.42 4.31
N ASN A 17 6.73 20.25 5.35
CA ASN A 17 6.72 19.04 6.18
C ASN A 17 6.30 17.77 5.43
N PHE A 18 5.65 17.91 4.28
CA PHE A 18 5.15 16.82 3.45
C PHE A 18 6.05 16.49 2.24
N LEU A 19 7.22 17.14 2.12
CA LEU A 19 8.25 16.78 1.15
C LEU A 19 8.90 15.44 1.49
N GLU A 20 9.40 14.75 0.47
CA GLU A 20 10.04 13.43 0.61
C GLU A 20 11.22 13.46 1.60
N VAL A 21 11.17 12.64 2.66
CA VAL A 21 12.13 12.71 3.78
C VAL A 21 13.50 12.17 3.39
N LYS A 22 13.52 11.10 2.59
CA LYS A 22 14.74 10.40 2.21
C LYS A 22 15.22 10.98 0.88
N PRO A 23 16.39 11.64 0.78
CA PRO A 23 16.93 12.03 -0.52
C PRO A 23 17.41 10.82 -1.32
N ASP A 24 17.62 11.00 -2.62
CA ASP A 24 18.29 9.99 -3.46
C ASP A 24 19.79 9.91 -3.12
N LEU A 25 20.40 8.76 -3.36
CA LEU A 25 21.86 8.62 -3.24
C LEU A 25 22.56 9.43 -4.33
N THR A 26 23.68 10.05 -3.98
CA THR A 26 24.57 10.65 -4.98
C THR A 26 25.16 9.57 -5.88
N PHE A 27 25.56 9.93 -7.11
CA PHE A 27 26.16 8.96 -8.03
C PHE A 27 27.35 8.22 -7.41
N LYS A 28 28.18 8.92 -6.62
CA LYS A 28 29.32 8.29 -5.94
C LYS A 28 28.85 7.26 -4.91
N GLU A 29 27.89 7.60 -4.05
CA GLU A 29 27.31 6.68 -3.07
C GLU A 29 26.65 5.47 -3.74
N VAL A 30 25.97 5.68 -4.87
CA VAL A 30 25.36 4.59 -5.67
C VAL A 30 26.42 3.62 -6.16
N ILE A 31 27.52 4.12 -6.73
CA ILE A 31 28.60 3.27 -7.24
C ILE A 31 29.30 2.54 -6.09
N GLU A 32 29.58 3.22 -4.97
CA GLU A 32 30.17 2.60 -3.78
C GLU A 32 29.28 1.48 -3.23
N GLU A 33 27.98 1.75 -3.07
CA GLU A 33 27.01 0.78 -2.55
C GLU A 33 26.78 -0.39 -3.52
N ALA A 34 26.66 -0.13 -4.83
CA ALA A 34 26.47 -1.17 -5.84
C ALA A 34 27.67 -2.13 -5.92
N ASN A 35 28.90 -1.64 -5.70
CA ASN A 35 30.12 -2.46 -5.67
C ASN A 35 30.25 -3.33 -4.41
N ARG A 36 29.43 -3.11 -3.37
CA ARG A 36 29.39 -4.01 -2.19
C ARG A 36 28.66 -5.32 -2.49
N CYS A 37 27.83 -5.37 -3.53
CA CYS A 37 27.04 -6.56 -3.87
C CYS A 37 27.97 -7.73 -4.25
N LEU A 38 27.76 -8.89 -3.62
CA LEU A 38 28.56 -10.10 -3.86
C LEU A 38 28.13 -10.89 -5.11
N TYR A 39 27.08 -10.43 -5.81
CA TYR A 39 26.50 -11.10 -6.98
C TYR A 39 26.25 -12.60 -6.77
N CYS A 40 25.63 -12.94 -5.64
CA CYS A 40 25.35 -14.32 -5.24
C CYS A 40 24.64 -15.09 -6.35
N TYR A 41 25.10 -16.30 -6.65
CA TYR A 41 24.46 -17.19 -7.63
C TYR A 41 23.04 -17.58 -7.17
N ASP A 42 22.91 -18.11 -5.95
CA ASP A 42 21.65 -18.45 -5.30
C ASP A 42 21.11 -17.28 -4.46
N ALA A 43 20.97 -16.09 -5.08
CA ALA A 43 20.69 -14.85 -4.38
C ALA A 43 19.40 -14.91 -3.51
N PRO A 44 19.51 -14.91 -2.17
CA PRO A 44 18.34 -15.01 -1.29
C PRO A 44 17.44 -13.77 -1.40
N CYS A 45 18.01 -12.62 -1.73
CA CYS A 45 17.27 -11.38 -1.95
C CYS A 45 16.27 -11.47 -3.11
N ILE A 46 16.54 -12.28 -4.15
CA ILE A 46 15.58 -12.54 -5.24
C ILE A 46 14.42 -13.36 -4.69
N LYS A 47 14.71 -14.43 -3.92
CA LYS A 47 13.70 -15.33 -3.34
C LYS A 47 12.79 -14.61 -2.35
N ALA A 48 13.32 -13.64 -1.60
CA ALA A 48 12.56 -12.82 -0.66
C ALA A 48 11.75 -11.70 -1.32
N CYS A 49 12.07 -11.29 -2.55
CA CYS A 49 11.32 -10.27 -3.27
C CYS A 49 10.05 -10.93 -3.88
N PRO A 50 8.82 -10.49 -3.53
CA PRO A 50 7.61 -11.12 -4.07
C PRO A 50 7.52 -11.07 -5.60
N THR A 51 8.07 -10.02 -6.22
CA THR A 51 8.12 -9.89 -7.69
C THR A 51 9.31 -10.59 -8.35
N SER A 52 10.19 -11.22 -7.58
CA SER A 52 11.39 -11.92 -8.04
C SER A 52 12.30 -11.05 -8.93
N ILE A 53 12.53 -9.78 -8.54
CA ILE A 53 13.46 -8.91 -9.26
C ILE A 53 14.85 -9.57 -9.23
N ASP A 54 15.53 -9.65 -10.38
CA ASP A 54 16.92 -10.07 -10.46
C ASP A 54 17.84 -8.95 -9.92
N ILE A 55 17.94 -8.92 -8.60
CA ILE A 55 18.65 -7.89 -7.83
C ILE A 55 20.14 -7.82 -8.19
N PRO A 56 20.90 -8.93 -8.18
CA PRO A 56 22.30 -8.92 -8.60
C PRO A 56 22.50 -8.34 -10.00
N SER A 57 21.63 -8.69 -10.95
CA SER A 57 21.76 -8.24 -12.34
C SER A 57 21.50 -6.74 -12.50
N PHE A 58 20.44 -6.19 -11.90
CA PHE A 58 20.20 -4.74 -12.01
C PHE A 58 21.32 -3.95 -11.30
N ILE A 59 21.79 -4.42 -10.14
CA ILE A 59 22.90 -3.79 -9.42
C ILE A 59 24.19 -3.85 -10.26
N LYS A 60 24.47 -4.99 -10.90
CA LYS A 60 25.65 -5.11 -11.78
C LYS A 60 25.60 -4.09 -12.92
N LYS A 61 24.43 -3.86 -13.50
CA LYS A 61 24.25 -2.87 -14.58
C LYS A 61 24.47 -1.44 -14.11
N ILE A 62 24.21 -1.12 -12.84
CA ILE A 62 24.56 0.18 -12.25
C ILE A 62 26.09 0.38 -12.28
N THR A 63 26.89 -0.64 -11.92
CA THR A 63 28.36 -0.53 -11.87
C THR A 63 29.02 -0.26 -13.23
N THR A 64 28.31 -0.50 -14.33
CA THR A 64 28.78 -0.22 -15.70
C THR A 64 28.01 0.93 -16.36
N ASP A 65 27.36 1.79 -15.55
CA ASP A 65 26.55 2.94 -16.00
C ASP A 65 25.41 2.58 -16.99
N ASN A 66 24.95 1.34 -16.97
CA ASN A 66 23.86 0.87 -17.82
C ASN A 66 22.51 1.01 -17.10
N LEU A 67 22.13 2.25 -16.78
CA LEU A 67 20.90 2.54 -16.03
C LEU A 67 19.63 2.13 -16.79
N LYS A 68 19.61 2.26 -18.12
CA LYS A 68 18.48 1.77 -18.95
C LYS A 68 18.29 0.26 -18.85
N GLY A 69 19.39 -0.50 -18.90
CA GLY A 69 19.37 -1.95 -18.75
C GLY A 69 18.96 -2.36 -17.33
N SER A 70 19.45 -1.64 -16.32
CA SER A 70 19.07 -1.82 -14.91
C SER A 70 17.58 -1.59 -14.71
N ALA A 71 17.05 -0.48 -15.23
CA ALA A 71 15.63 -0.14 -15.18
C ALA A 71 14.78 -1.21 -15.86
N ARG A 72 15.22 -1.73 -17.01
CA ARG A 72 14.51 -2.82 -17.70
C ARG A 72 14.40 -4.06 -16.81
N VAL A 73 15.46 -4.47 -16.10
CA VAL A 73 15.41 -5.63 -15.19
C VAL A 73 14.40 -5.40 -14.06
N ILE A 74 14.43 -4.23 -13.42
CA ILE A 74 13.52 -3.87 -12.33
C ILE A 74 12.07 -3.90 -12.80
N PHE A 75 11.77 -3.16 -13.86
CA PHE A 75 10.40 -3.02 -14.31
C PHE A 75 9.88 -4.28 -15.00
N GLU A 76 10.70 -5.10 -15.67
CA GLU A 76 10.25 -6.39 -16.22
C GLU A 76 9.63 -7.26 -15.13
N ALA A 77 10.27 -7.31 -13.95
CA ALA A 77 9.79 -8.06 -12.80
C ALA A 77 8.67 -7.35 -12.02
N ASN A 78 8.77 -6.03 -11.83
CA ASN A 78 7.84 -5.26 -11.00
C ASN A 78 7.21 -4.06 -11.76
N PRO A 79 5.93 -4.17 -12.15
CA PRO A 79 5.19 -3.11 -12.83
C PRO A 79 5.08 -1.77 -12.12
N VAL A 80 5.16 -1.76 -10.79
CA VAL A 80 5.13 -0.55 -9.96
C VAL A 80 6.43 -0.41 -9.15
N GLY A 81 7.55 -0.66 -9.84
CA GLY A 81 8.89 -0.68 -9.26
C GLY A 81 9.35 0.67 -8.68
N ALA A 82 8.88 1.81 -9.18
CA ALA A 82 9.25 3.13 -8.67
C ALA A 82 8.55 3.43 -7.33
N THR A 83 7.29 2.98 -7.20
CA THR A 83 6.58 3.00 -5.92
C THR A 83 7.23 2.03 -4.93
N CYS A 84 7.45 0.77 -5.34
CA CYS A 84 8.05 -0.25 -4.47
C CYS A 84 9.46 0.15 -3.97
N ALA A 85 10.23 0.91 -4.75
CA ALA A 85 11.53 1.42 -4.33
C ALA A 85 11.49 2.35 -3.11
N ARG A 86 10.31 2.86 -2.76
CA ARG A 86 10.09 3.79 -1.63
C ARG A 86 9.38 3.15 -0.44
N VAL A 87 8.48 2.22 -0.71
CA VAL A 87 7.50 1.74 0.29
C VAL A 87 7.62 0.27 0.64
N CYS A 88 8.46 -0.50 -0.08
CA CYS A 88 8.72 -1.87 0.31
C CYS A 88 9.39 -1.92 1.70
N PRO A 89 8.95 -2.80 2.60
CA PRO A 89 9.65 -3.08 3.84
C PRO A 89 10.88 -3.94 3.53
N THR A 90 11.93 -3.33 3.00
CA THR A 90 13.11 -4.06 2.49
C THR A 90 13.81 -4.87 3.58
N GLU A 91 13.78 -4.39 4.83
CA GLU A 91 14.28 -5.08 6.03
C GLU A 91 13.56 -6.42 6.29
N GLU A 92 12.28 -6.54 5.92
CA GLU A 92 11.50 -7.78 6.03
C GLU A 92 11.65 -8.67 4.77
N LEU A 93 12.22 -8.12 3.70
CA LEU A 93 12.25 -8.74 2.37
C LEU A 93 13.70 -8.88 1.86
N CYS A 94 14.03 -8.18 0.77
CA CYS A 94 15.24 -8.39 0.02
C CYS A 94 16.52 -7.98 0.77
N GLU A 95 16.47 -6.94 1.60
CA GLU A 95 17.61 -6.50 2.41
C GLU A 95 17.75 -7.35 3.67
N GLY A 96 16.63 -7.75 4.29
CA GLY A 96 16.62 -8.72 5.40
C GLY A 96 17.20 -10.08 5.02
N ALA A 97 16.96 -10.52 3.78
CA ALA A 97 17.52 -11.77 3.25
C ALA A 97 18.96 -11.64 2.73
N CYS A 98 19.57 -10.45 2.75
CA CYS A 98 20.91 -10.26 2.22
C CYS A 98 21.95 -11.06 3.02
N VAL A 99 22.80 -11.83 2.35
CA VAL A 99 23.88 -12.62 2.99
C VAL A 99 24.88 -11.76 3.78
N LEU A 100 24.94 -10.45 3.49
CA LEU A 100 25.81 -9.54 4.22
C LEU A 100 25.37 -9.31 5.65
N ASN A 101 24.11 -9.57 6.02
CA ASN A 101 23.63 -9.40 7.41
C ASN A 101 24.42 -10.22 8.44
N GLU A 102 25.10 -11.29 8.02
CA GLU A 102 25.96 -12.09 8.90
C GLU A 102 27.33 -11.44 9.20
N ALA A 103 27.74 -10.45 8.40
CA ALA A 103 29.09 -9.87 8.47
C ALA A 103 29.13 -8.34 8.52
N SER A 104 28.14 -7.65 7.95
CA SER A 104 28.07 -6.20 7.84
C SER A 104 26.63 -5.73 7.60
N GLN A 105 26.45 -4.45 7.26
CA GLN A 105 25.13 -3.96 6.83
C GLN A 105 24.72 -4.60 5.50
N PRO A 106 23.42 -4.84 5.24
CA PRO A 106 22.97 -5.36 3.97
C PRO A 106 23.25 -4.38 2.83
N ILE A 107 23.08 -4.85 1.59
CA ILE A 107 23.04 -3.95 0.43
C ILE A 107 21.78 -3.11 0.53
N LYS A 108 21.87 -1.80 0.30
CA LYS A 108 20.72 -0.88 0.22
C LYS A 108 19.98 -1.03 -1.11
N ILE A 109 19.41 -2.21 -1.33
CA ILE A 109 18.70 -2.61 -2.55
C ILE A 109 17.59 -1.63 -2.89
N GLY A 110 16.80 -1.19 -1.89
CA GLY A 110 15.73 -0.22 -2.07
C GLY A 110 16.25 1.12 -2.61
N ASP A 111 17.37 1.62 -2.06
CA ASP A 111 17.98 2.87 -2.49
C ASP A 111 18.60 2.78 -3.89
N LEU A 112 19.24 1.66 -4.22
CA LEU A 112 19.75 1.41 -5.57
C LEU A 112 18.62 1.29 -6.59
N GLN A 113 17.52 0.62 -6.24
CA GLN A 113 16.31 0.57 -7.07
C GLN A 113 15.69 1.96 -7.24
N ARG A 114 15.66 2.76 -6.17
CA ARG A 114 15.15 4.13 -6.21
C ARG A 114 15.96 5.02 -7.12
N HIS A 115 17.29 4.94 -7.07
CA HIS A 115 18.17 5.67 -7.98
C HIS A 115 17.86 5.37 -9.46
N VAL A 116 17.75 4.08 -9.81
CA VAL A 116 17.47 3.64 -11.18
C VAL A 116 16.09 4.07 -11.64
N THR A 117 15.08 3.94 -10.77
CA THR A 117 13.69 4.32 -11.10
C THR A 117 13.55 5.84 -11.21
N ASN A 118 14.19 6.62 -10.35
CA ASN A 118 14.27 8.08 -10.46
C ASN A 118 14.94 8.51 -11.77
N TRP A 119 16.06 7.88 -12.15
CA TRP A 119 16.71 8.13 -13.43
C TRP A 119 15.76 7.84 -14.60
N THR A 120 15.00 6.74 -14.54
CA THR A 120 14.03 6.35 -15.57
C THR A 120 12.92 7.38 -15.71
N MET A 121 12.38 7.85 -14.58
CA MET A 121 11.35 8.89 -14.52
C MET A 121 11.84 10.20 -15.11
N LYS A 122 13.01 10.69 -14.66
CA LYS A 122 13.60 11.98 -15.07
C LYS A 122 13.93 12.03 -16.56
N ASN A 123 14.33 10.90 -17.14
CA ASN A 123 14.67 10.80 -18.57
C ASN A 123 13.49 10.30 -19.43
N GLU A 124 12.30 10.17 -18.85
CA GLU A 124 11.07 9.72 -19.52
C GLU A 124 11.26 8.44 -20.36
N VAL A 125 12.06 7.51 -19.85
CA VAL A 125 12.50 6.34 -20.62
C VAL A 125 11.33 5.36 -20.80
N GLN A 126 10.87 5.23 -22.04
CA GLN A 126 9.92 4.18 -22.40
C GLN A 126 10.63 2.82 -22.53
N LEU A 127 10.33 1.89 -21.61
CA LEU A 127 10.96 0.57 -21.56
C LEU A 127 10.19 -0.51 -22.33
N PHE A 128 8.88 -0.36 -22.43
CA PHE A 128 7.97 -1.36 -22.98
C PHE A 128 7.02 -0.75 -24.01
N LYS A 129 6.50 -1.63 -24.88
CA LYS A 129 5.48 -1.33 -25.88
C LYS A 129 4.37 -2.37 -25.78
N GLU A 130 3.19 -2.03 -26.29
CA GLU A 130 2.08 -2.97 -26.40
C GLU A 130 2.42 -4.16 -27.30
N GLY A 131 1.75 -5.28 -27.05
CA GLY A 131 1.86 -6.48 -27.87
C GLY A 131 0.95 -6.45 -29.10
N GLU A 132 1.09 -7.45 -29.96
CA GLU A 132 0.21 -7.64 -31.13
C GLU A 132 -1.23 -7.89 -30.70
N LYS A 133 -2.17 -7.15 -31.30
CA LYS A 133 -3.58 -7.15 -30.89
C LYS A 133 -4.20 -8.55 -31.01
N LYS A 134 -4.80 -9.04 -29.92
CA LYS A 134 -5.46 -10.35 -29.84
C LYS A 134 -6.97 -10.33 -30.06
N GLY A 135 -7.56 -9.15 -30.27
CA GLY A 135 -9.01 -9.00 -30.48
C GLY A 135 -9.88 -9.36 -29.26
N LYS A 136 -9.29 -9.35 -28.06
CA LYS A 136 -9.97 -9.67 -26.79
C LYS A 136 -9.92 -8.49 -25.83
N THR A 137 -11.04 -8.28 -25.12
CA THR A 137 -11.29 -7.11 -24.29
C THR A 137 -11.29 -7.49 -22.81
N ILE A 138 -10.60 -6.69 -21.99
CA ILE A 138 -10.48 -6.93 -20.56
C ILE A 138 -10.87 -5.66 -19.79
N ALA A 139 -11.80 -5.80 -18.86
CA ALA A 139 -12.11 -4.77 -17.87
C ALA A 139 -11.32 -5.02 -16.59
N ILE A 140 -10.78 -3.96 -15.99
CA ILE A 140 -10.14 -4.01 -14.68
C ILE A 140 -10.87 -3.01 -13.79
N VAL A 141 -11.39 -3.46 -12.66
CA VAL A 141 -12.12 -2.61 -11.71
C VAL A 141 -11.17 -2.27 -10.55
N GLY A 142 -10.76 -1.01 -10.48
CA GLY A 142 -9.77 -0.50 -9.54
C GLY A 142 -8.39 -0.31 -10.18
N SER A 143 -7.78 0.85 -9.94
CA SER A 143 -6.48 1.24 -10.50
C SER A 143 -5.33 1.25 -9.49
N GLY A 144 -5.44 0.48 -8.40
CA GLY A 144 -4.33 0.29 -7.46
C GLY A 144 -3.19 -0.56 -8.05
N PRO A 145 -2.17 -0.89 -7.23
CA PRO A 145 -0.98 -1.64 -7.67
C PRO A 145 -1.30 -2.91 -8.46
N ALA A 146 -2.25 -3.72 -7.98
CA ALA A 146 -2.67 -4.95 -8.63
C ALA A 146 -3.34 -4.68 -9.99
N GLY A 147 -4.19 -3.66 -10.08
CA GLY A 147 -4.88 -3.28 -11.31
C GLY A 147 -3.92 -2.74 -12.36
N LEU A 148 -3.00 -1.84 -11.98
CA LEU A 148 -1.97 -1.31 -12.87
C LEU A 148 -1.02 -2.40 -13.37
N SER A 149 -0.59 -3.27 -12.46
CA SER A 149 0.28 -4.42 -12.79
C SER A 149 -0.39 -5.36 -13.80
N ALA A 150 -1.64 -5.77 -13.53
CA ALA A 150 -2.39 -6.62 -14.44
C ALA A 150 -2.61 -5.93 -15.81
N ALA A 151 -2.97 -4.65 -15.80
CA ALA A 151 -3.20 -3.88 -17.01
C ALA A 151 -1.96 -3.81 -17.89
N ARG A 152 -0.79 -3.53 -17.27
CA ARG A 152 0.49 -3.43 -17.96
C ARG A 152 0.80 -4.73 -18.71
N GLU A 153 0.75 -5.85 -18.01
CA GLU A 153 1.08 -7.15 -18.61
C GLU A 153 0.07 -7.56 -19.67
N LEU A 154 -1.23 -7.37 -19.44
CA LEU A 154 -2.25 -7.67 -20.43
C LEU A 154 -2.08 -6.82 -21.70
N ALA A 155 -1.73 -5.55 -21.58
CA ALA A 155 -1.44 -4.70 -22.73
C ALA A 155 -0.18 -5.14 -23.49
N ARG A 156 0.89 -5.53 -22.77
CA ARG A 156 2.11 -6.12 -23.37
C ARG A 156 1.84 -7.45 -24.06
N LEU A 157 0.85 -8.20 -23.58
CA LEU A 157 0.36 -9.42 -24.22
C LEU A 157 -0.63 -9.14 -25.35
N GLY A 158 -0.98 -7.88 -25.64
CA GLY A 158 -1.79 -7.51 -26.81
C GLY A 158 -3.31 -7.52 -26.60
N TYR A 159 -3.77 -7.52 -25.34
CA TYR A 159 -5.20 -7.36 -25.03
C TYR A 159 -5.63 -5.89 -25.07
N THR A 160 -6.90 -5.65 -25.38
CA THR A 160 -7.51 -4.32 -25.26
C THR A 160 -8.01 -4.16 -23.82
N VAL A 161 -7.32 -3.33 -23.03
CA VAL A 161 -7.58 -3.20 -21.59
C VAL A 161 -8.25 -1.86 -21.27
N THR A 162 -9.30 -1.90 -20.45
CA THR A 162 -9.92 -0.71 -19.85
C THR A 162 -9.93 -0.84 -18.33
N ILE A 163 -9.36 0.14 -17.63
CA ILE A 163 -9.43 0.26 -16.17
C ILE A 163 -10.58 1.22 -15.82
N PHE A 164 -11.40 0.85 -14.83
CA PHE A 164 -12.44 1.67 -14.23
C PHE A 164 -11.99 2.08 -12.82
N GLU A 165 -11.86 3.38 -12.59
CA GLU A 165 -11.39 3.97 -11.34
C GLU A 165 -12.43 4.92 -10.78
N ALA A 166 -12.81 4.74 -9.51
CA ALA A 166 -13.83 5.53 -8.84
C ALA A 166 -13.37 6.95 -8.50
N LYS A 167 -12.08 7.15 -8.27
CA LYS A 167 -11.46 8.44 -7.92
C LYS A 167 -11.07 9.24 -9.16
N GLU A 168 -10.72 10.50 -8.94
CA GLU A 168 -10.32 11.45 -9.99
C GLU A 168 -9.00 11.07 -10.68
N LYS A 169 -8.03 10.57 -9.90
CA LYS A 169 -6.73 10.09 -10.36
C LYS A 169 -6.63 8.59 -10.13
N ALA A 170 -5.85 7.92 -10.97
CA ALA A 170 -5.56 6.50 -10.80
C ALA A 170 -4.38 6.27 -9.84
N GLY A 171 -4.12 5.00 -9.49
CA GLY A 171 -3.02 4.58 -8.61
C GLY A 171 -3.47 4.08 -7.23
N GLY A 172 -4.76 4.19 -6.89
CA GLY A 172 -5.30 3.69 -5.62
C GLY A 172 -4.57 4.27 -4.40
N LEU A 173 -4.21 3.42 -3.43
CA LEU A 173 -3.53 3.86 -2.21
C LEU A 173 -2.11 4.41 -2.47
N ASP A 174 -1.46 4.10 -3.59
CA ASP A 174 -0.15 4.68 -3.92
C ASP A 174 -0.30 6.20 -4.16
N THR A 175 -1.36 6.60 -4.88
CA THR A 175 -1.68 8.01 -5.11
C THR A 175 -2.28 8.67 -3.87
N TYR A 176 -3.14 7.96 -3.12
CA TYR A 176 -3.99 8.57 -2.10
C TYR A 176 -3.68 8.18 -0.64
N GLY A 177 -3.29 6.94 -0.38
CA GLY A 177 -3.21 6.36 0.96
C GLY A 177 -1.84 6.36 1.61
N ILE A 178 -0.76 6.29 0.84
CA ILE A 178 0.62 6.34 1.37
C ILE A 178 1.05 7.80 1.48
N VAL A 179 1.56 8.19 2.65
CA VAL A 179 1.97 9.56 2.97
C VAL A 179 2.99 10.13 1.96
N SER A 180 2.82 11.41 1.57
CA SER A 180 3.62 12.03 0.48
C SER A 180 5.12 12.10 0.77
N PHE A 181 5.48 12.25 2.04
CA PHE A 181 6.87 12.33 2.46
C PHE A 181 7.60 10.97 2.42
N ARG A 182 6.86 9.87 2.16
CA ARG A 182 7.41 8.56 1.78
C ARG A 182 7.20 8.27 0.29
N LEU A 183 6.01 8.54 -0.22
CA LEU A 183 5.63 8.32 -1.62
C LEU A 183 4.99 9.58 -2.23
N PRO A 184 5.78 10.42 -2.91
CA PRO A 184 5.27 11.56 -3.66
C PRO A 184 4.27 11.11 -4.74
N GLN A 185 3.20 11.89 -4.96
CA GLN A 185 2.12 11.49 -5.88
C GLN A 185 2.62 11.30 -7.31
N GLU A 186 3.57 12.12 -7.75
CA GLU A 186 4.16 12.09 -9.08
C GLU A 186 4.80 10.73 -9.41
N VAL A 187 5.26 9.97 -8.42
CA VAL A 187 5.84 8.63 -8.62
C VAL A 187 4.75 7.67 -9.09
N SER A 188 3.65 7.57 -8.34
CA SER A 188 2.53 6.71 -8.71
C SER A 188 1.87 7.16 -10.02
N LEU A 189 1.70 8.48 -10.20
CA LEU A 189 1.12 9.03 -11.43
C LEU A 189 1.99 8.78 -12.66
N TRP A 190 3.32 8.75 -12.51
CA TRP A 190 4.23 8.37 -13.59
C TRP A 190 4.05 6.89 -13.97
N GLU A 191 3.86 5.99 -13.01
CA GLU A 191 3.59 4.56 -13.29
C GLU A 191 2.24 4.38 -13.99
N VAL A 192 1.21 5.13 -13.58
CA VAL A 192 -0.08 5.21 -14.28
C VAL A 192 0.13 5.65 -15.74
N ASP A 193 0.97 6.66 -15.98
CA ASP A 193 1.29 7.14 -17.33
C ASP A 193 2.01 6.08 -18.17
N GLN A 194 2.93 5.30 -17.57
CA GLN A 194 3.58 4.18 -18.27
C GLN A 194 2.56 3.13 -18.73
N VAL A 195 1.54 2.85 -17.91
CA VAL A 195 0.46 1.94 -18.28
C VAL A 195 -0.39 2.52 -19.42
N LYS A 196 -0.71 3.83 -19.39
CA LYS A 196 -1.42 4.52 -20.48
C LYS A 196 -0.63 4.49 -21.79
N LYS A 197 0.69 4.65 -21.75
CA LYS A 197 1.60 4.57 -22.91
C LYS A 197 1.61 3.19 -23.59
N LEU A 198 1.08 2.15 -22.93
CA LEU A 198 0.83 0.83 -23.52
C LEU A 198 -0.57 0.70 -24.15
N GLY A 199 -1.29 1.80 -24.37
CA GLY A 199 -2.61 1.81 -24.98
C GLY A 199 -3.75 1.41 -24.03
N VAL A 200 -3.50 1.31 -22.73
CA VAL A 200 -4.54 1.03 -21.73
C VAL A 200 -5.43 2.25 -21.54
N LYS A 201 -6.73 2.07 -21.68
CA LYS A 201 -7.72 3.12 -21.38
C LYS A 201 -8.00 3.14 -19.88
N ILE A 202 -7.89 4.30 -19.24
CA ILE A 202 -8.21 4.47 -17.82
C ILE A 202 -9.36 5.47 -17.70
N LEU A 203 -10.51 4.98 -17.23
CA LEU A 203 -11.72 5.75 -16.98
C LEU A 203 -11.80 6.09 -15.49
N THR A 204 -11.36 7.30 -15.14
CA THR A 204 -11.48 7.84 -13.78
C THR A 204 -12.88 8.40 -13.52
N ASN A 205 -13.18 8.74 -12.26
CA ASN A 205 -14.50 9.19 -11.81
C ASN A 205 -15.64 8.23 -12.21
N THR A 206 -15.35 6.93 -12.29
CA THR A 206 -16.27 5.90 -12.76
C THR A 206 -16.36 4.80 -11.72
N LYS A 207 -17.37 4.86 -10.85
CA LYS A 207 -17.59 3.88 -9.80
C LYS A 207 -18.47 2.73 -10.30
N VAL A 208 -17.85 1.57 -10.46
CA VAL A 208 -18.56 0.32 -10.79
C VAL A 208 -19.54 -0.07 -9.67
N GLY A 209 -20.73 -0.54 -10.06
CA GLY A 209 -21.87 -0.77 -9.16
C GLY A 209 -22.74 0.47 -8.92
N LYS A 210 -22.35 1.64 -9.46
CA LYS A 210 -23.13 2.87 -9.37
C LYS A 210 -23.23 3.60 -10.71
N ASP A 211 -22.10 4.02 -11.26
CA ASP A 211 -22.04 4.81 -12.50
C ASP A 211 -22.04 3.88 -13.72
N ILE A 212 -21.46 2.68 -13.58
CA ILE A 212 -21.60 1.57 -14.53
C ILE A 212 -22.04 0.35 -13.74
N ILE A 213 -23.14 -0.27 -14.17
CA ILE A 213 -23.68 -1.46 -13.49
C ILE A 213 -22.89 -2.71 -13.88
N VAL A 214 -22.81 -3.66 -12.95
CA VAL A 214 -22.02 -4.90 -13.12
C VAL A 214 -22.43 -5.71 -14.36
N SER A 215 -23.74 -5.78 -14.66
CA SER A 215 -24.25 -6.50 -15.82
C SER A 215 -23.76 -5.92 -17.16
N GLU A 216 -23.62 -4.60 -17.25
CA GLU A 216 -23.09 -3.92 -18.44
C GLU A 216 -21.63 -4.30 -18.68
N LEU A 217 -20.80 -4.32 -17.62
CA LEU A 217 -19.41 -4.78 -17.69
C LEU A 217 -19.31 -6.25 -18.12
N MET A 218 -20.12 -7.11 -17.52
CA MET A 218 -20.14 -8.55 -17.83
C MET A 218 -20.51 -8.85 -19.29
N ASN A 219 -21.37 -8.02 -19.87
CA ASN A 219 -21.80 -8.12 -21.26
C ASN A 219 -20.79 -7.51 -22.24
N SER A 220 -20.08 -6.45 -21.83
CA SER A 220 -19.22 -5.66 -22.73
C SER A 220 -17.78 -6.17 -22.84
N PHE A 221 -17.32 -6.99 -21.89
CA PHE A 221 -15.93 -7.46 -21.83
C PHE A 221 -15.82 -8.98 -21.83
N ASP A 222 -14.77 -9.51 -22.45
CA ASP A 222 -14.49 -10.95 -22.46
C ASP A 222 -14.09 -11.45 -21.07
N VAL A 223 -13.27 -10.69 -20.34
CA VAL A 223 -12.73 -11.03 -19.00
C VAL A 223 -12.75 -9.80 -18.10
N ILE A 224 -12.94 -10.02 -16.80
CA ILE A 224 -12.89 -8.97 -15.77
C ILE A 224 -11.83 -9.30 -14.72
N VAL A 225 -11.05 -8.29 -14.31
CA VAL A 225 -10.18 -8.34 -13.13
C VAL A 225 -10.75 -7.43 -12.05
N LEU A 226 -11.08 -8.00 -10.90
CA LEU A 226 -11.51 -7.27 -9.72
C LEU A 226 -10.28 -6.93 -8.86
N ALA A 227 -9.87 -5.66 -8.85
CA ALA A 227 -8.72 -5.13 -8.13
C ALA A 227 -9.12 -3.92 -7.24
N ILE A 228 -10.27 -4.05 -6.58
CA ILE A 228 -10.94 -2.96 -5.83
C ILE A 228 -10.36 -2.69 -4.44
N GLY A 229 -9.39 -3.50 -4.00
CA GLY A 229 -8.78 -3.41 -2.68
C GLY A 229 -9.79 -3.52 -1.52
N MET A 230 -9.60 -2.68 -0.51
CA MET A 230 -10.45 -2.56 0.68
C MET A 230 -11.18 -1.21 0.73
N SER A 231 -12.17 -1.10 1.62
CA SER A 231 -13.04 0.07 1.79
C SER A 231 -12.57 0.94 2.99
N SER A 232 -13.48 1.66 3.63
CA SER A 232 -13.23 2.56 4.76
C SER A 232 -12.83 1.84 6.05
N VAL A 233 -12.30 2.58 7.02
CA VAL A 233 -12.05 2.10 8.38
C VAL A 233 -13.39 1.76 9.06
N PRO A 234 -13.51 0.62 9.76
CA PRO A 234 -14.74 0.27 10.46
C PRO A 234 -15.03 1.22 11.63
N ASN A 235 -16.28 1.21 12.07
CA ASN A 235 -16.66 1.91 13.29
C ASN A 235 -16.09 1.22 14.53
N LEU A 236 -15.70 2.01 15.52
CA LEU A 236 -15.35 1.61 16.87
C LEU A 236 -16.58 1.04 17.61
N ASN A 237 -17.78 1.53 17.26
CA ASN A 237 -19.05 1.22 17.92
C ASN A 237 -19.05 1.67 19.39
N ILE A 238 -18.60 2.89 19.62
CA ILE A 238 -18.59 3.55 20.94
C ILE A 238 -19.37 4.86 20.89
N GLU A 239 -19.82 5.34 22.05
CA GLU A 239 -20.47 6.64 22.15
C GLU A 239 -19.54 7.78 21.68
N GLY A 240 -20.10 8.78 21.01
CA GLY A 240 -19.37 9.96 20.53
C GLY A 240 -18.59 9.78 19.22
N GLU A 241 -18.65 8.60 18.59
CA GLU A 241 -17.93 8.33 17.33
C GLU A 241 -18.35 9.23 16.15
N ASN A 242 -19.50 9.89 16.22
CA ASN A 242 -19.99 10.81 15.19
C ASN A 242 -19.68 12.30 15.48
N LEU A 243 -18.89 12.60 16.51
CA LEU A 243 -18.50 13.97 16.85
C LEU A 243 -17.61 14.61 15.78
N LYS A 244 -17.65 15.95 15.68
CA LYS A 244 -16.74 16.70 14.80
C LYS A 244 -15.31 16.57 15.35
N GLY A 245 -14.37 16.19 14.50
CA GLY A 245 -13.00 15.89 14.93
C GLY A 245 -12.71 14.40 15.06
N VAL A 246 -13.68 13.53 14.77
CA VAL A 246 -13.44 12.11 14.52
C VAL A 246 -13.16 11.89 13.03
N TYR A 247 -12.06 11.22 12.71
CA TYR A 247 -11.59 11.00 11.34
C TYR A 247 -11.37 9.52 11.03
N ASP A 248 -11.57 9.15 9.78
CA ASP A 248 -11.08 7.91 9.19
C ASP A 248 -9.61 8.10 8.76
N ALA A 249 -8.70 7.20 9.14
CA ALA A 249 -7.28 7.36 8.83
C ALA A 249 -6.96 7.41 7.34
N ILE A 250 -7.64 6.61 6.51
CA ILE A 250 -7.42 6.58 5.06
C ILE A 250 -7.84 7.90 4.45
N GLN A 251 -9.03 8.39 4.80
CA GLN A 251 -9.50 9.68 4.32
C GLN A 251 -8.66 10.85 4.87
N PHE A 252 -8.18 10.74 6.11
CA PHE A 252 -7.31 11.74 6.72
C PHE A 252 -6.00 11.88 5.96
N VAL A 253 -5.31 10.76 5.70
CA VAL A 253 -4.08 10.76 4.90
C VAL A 253 -4.36 11.21 3.47
N GLU A 254 -5.44 10.73 2.83
CA GLU A 254 -5.85 11.17 1.49
C GLU A 254 -5.99 12.69 1.40
N ASN A 255 -6.62 13.31 2.40
CA ASN A 255 -6.80 14.76 2.43
C ASN A 255 -5.46 15.51 2.47
N THR A 256 -4.42 14.96 3.09
CA THR A 256 -3.08 15.59 3.10
C THR A 256 -2.42 15.65 1.72
N LYS A 257 -2.84 14.79 0.79
CA LYS A 257 -2.30 14.74 -0.58
C LYS A 257 -3.21 15.39 -1.62
N SER A 258 -4.50 15.47 -1.34
CA SER A 258 -5.53 15.88 -2.32
C SER A 258 -6.13 17.26 -2.07
N LYS A 259 -5.90 17.85 -0.90
CA LYS A 259 -6.43 19.16 -0.51
C LYS A 259 -5.31 20.11 -0.14
N GLU A 260 -5.63 21.40 -0.16
CA GLU A 260 -4.73 22.41 0.39
C GLU A 260 -4.48 22.14 1.89
N PRO A 261 -3.25 22.34 2.38
CA PRO A 261 -2.93 22.19 3.79
C PRO A 261 -3.81 23.05 4.68
N THR A 262 -4.12 22.51 5.85
CA THR A 262 -4.99 23.16 6.83
C THR A 262 -4.22 23.46 8.11
N SER A 263 -4.44 24.64 8.69
CA SER A 263 -3.93 25.01 10.02
C SER A 263 -4.76 24.44 11.17
N ARG A 264 -5.83 23.68 10.89
CA ARG A 264 -6.77 23.16 11.89
C ARG A 264 -6.10 22.33 13.00
N PHE A 265 -4.99 21.68 12.69
CA PHE A 265 -4.31 20.77 13.62
C PHE A 265 -3.11 21.40 14.32
N LEU A 266 -2.78 22.67 14.04
CA LEU A 266 -1.69 23.38 14.70
C LEU A 266 -1.96 23.44 16.21
N GLY A 267 -1.02 22.92 17.01
CA GLY A 267 -1.13 22.89 18.47
C GLY A 267 -2.12 21.87 19.02
N SER A 268 -2.78 21.08 18.16
CA SER A 268 -3.80 20.12 18.60
C SER A 268 -3.21 18.88 19.29
N ARG A 269 -4.02 18.26 20.15
CA ARG A 269 -3.77 16.96 20.78
C ARG A 269 -4.57 15.89 20.03
N ILE A 270 -3.91 14.94 19.39
CA ILE A 270 -4.55 13.95 18.53
C ILE A 270 -4.37 12.55 19.09
N ALA A 271 -5.46 11.79 19.23
CA ALA A 271 -5.41 10.34 19.47
C ALA A 271 -5.59 9.56 18.16
N VAL A 272 -4.70 8.62 17.88
CA VAL A 272 -4.82 7.67 16.76
C VAL A 272 -5.11 6.28 17.33
N ILE A 273 -6.24 5.69 16.98
CA ILE A 273 -6.66 4.40 17.53
C ILE A 273 -6.22 3.28 16.59
N GLY A 274 -5.22 2.50 17.02
CA GLY A 274 -4.60 1.43 16.23
C GLY A 274 -3.08 1.45 16.32
N ALA A 275 -2.45 0.40 15.78
CA ALA A 275 -0.98 0.28 15.74
C ALA A 275 -0.46 -0.46 14.49
N GLY A 276 -1.22 -0.45 13.39
CA GLY A 276 -0.71 -0.91 12.09
C GLY A 276 -0.07 0.22 11.29
N ASN A 277 0.46 -0.09 10.11
CA ASN A 277 1.12 0.90 9.25
C ASN A 277 0.20 2.10 8.93
N THR A 278 -1.10 1.89 8.69
CA THR A 278 -2.08 2.97 8.52
C THR A 278 -2.18 3.89 9.75
N ALA A 279 -2.02 3.35 10.96
CA ALA A 279 -2.03 4.14 12.19
C ALA A 279 -0.74 4.95 12.33
N ILE A 280 0.40 4.38 11.95
CA ILE A 280 1.68 5.08 11.87
C ILE A 280 1.60 6.24 10.87
N ASP A 281 1.06 6.01 9.68
CA ASP A 281 0.88 7.03 8.65
C ASP A 281 -0.02 8.18 9.17
N ALA A 282 -1.15 7.86 9.80
CA ALA A 282 -2.02 8.87 10.39
C ALA A 282 -1.33 9.67 11.51
N ALA A 283 -0.56 9.00 12.37
CA ALA A 283 0.15 9.66 13.46
C ALA A 283 1.27 10.58 12.95
N THR A 284 2.07 10.12 12.00
CA THR A 284 3.16 10.90 11.41
C THR A 284 2.66 12.04 10.52
N CYS A 285 1.52 11.88 9.85
CA CYS A 285 0.80 12.99 9.21
C CYS A 285 0.32 14.02 10.23
N SER A 286 -0.22 13.58 11.35
CA SER A 286 -0.70 14.47 12.42
C SER A 286 0.41 15.37 12.95
N VAL A 287 1.61 14.81 13.18
CA VAL A 287 2.80 15.58 13.57
C VAL A 287 3.14 16.65 12.52
N ARG A 288 3.15 16.27 11.24
CA ARG A 288 3.50 17.18 10.12
C ARG A 288 2.47 18.28 9.86
N LEU A 289 1.21 18.03 10.22
CA LEU A 289 0.15 19.04 10.27
C LEU A 289 0.28 19.99 11.47
N GLY A 290 1.31 19.81 12.30
CA GLY A 290 1.67 20.67 13.43
C GLY A 290 0.93 20.37 14.72
N ALA A 291 0.40 19.15 14.88
CA ALA A 291 -0.10 18.70 16.18
C ALA A 291 1.01 18.76 17.24
N GLU A 292 0.72 19.38 18.38
CA GLU A 292 1.69 19.49 19.49
C GLU A 292 1.90 18.13 20.14
N ASN A 293 0.84 17.31 20.18
CA ASN A 293 0.87 16.02 20.84
C ASN A 293 0.07 14.98 20.06
N VAL A 294 0.72 13.87 19.71
CA VAL A 294 0.08 12.75 19.02
C VAL A 294 0.26 11.49 19.87
N LYS A 295 -0.86 10.87 20.24
CA LYS A 295 -0.90 9.63 21.02
C LYS A 295 -1.50 8.49 20.20
N MET A 296 -0.74 7.44 19.96
CA MET A 296 -1.27 6.18 19.45
C MET A 296 -1.85 5.35 20.60
N ILE A 297 -3.12 4.99 20.49
CA ILE A 297 -3.88 4.21 21.47
C ILE A 297 -3.99 2.78 20.97
N TYR A 298 -3.39 1.84 21.70
CA TYR A 298 -3.39 0.44 21.31
C TYR A 298 -3.77 -0.50 22.45
N ARG A 299 -4.71 -1.40 22.18
CA ARG A 299 -5.28 -2.31 23.17
C ARG A 299 -4.34 -3.46 23.58
N ARG A 300 -3.22 -3.66 22.88
CA ARG A 300 -2.21 -4.67 23.21
C ARG A 300 -0.87 -4.01 23.51
N THR A 301 0.20 -4.79 23.60
CA THR A 301 1.54 -4.27 23.86
C THR A 301 2.28 -3.96 22.55
N GLN A 302 3.52 -3.47 22.68
CA GLN A 302 4.39 -3.27 21.53
C GLN A 302 4.68 -4.58 20.79
N GLU A 303 4.76 -5.72 21.49
CA GLU A 303 5.11 -7.02 20.88
C GLU A 303 4.03 -7.51 19.90
N GLU A 304 2.75 -7.21 20.14
CA GLU A 304 1.66 -7.58 19.23
C GLU A 304 1.35 -6.53 18.15
N MET A 305 2.14 -5.46 18.09
CA MET A 305 1.96 -4.38 17.13
C MET A 305 2.16 -4.88 15.69
N PRO A 306 1.20 -4.68 14.77
CA PRO A 306 1.32 -5.16 13.40
C PRO A 306 2.10 -4.22 12.47
N ALA A 307 2.49 -3.01 12.90
CA ALA A 307 3.38 -2.14 12.13
C ALA A 307 4.82 -2.67 12.13
N TYR A 308 5.56 -2.41 11.05
CA TYR A 308 6.97 -2.80 10.98
C TYR A 308 7.80 -2.04 12.02
N GLN A 309 8.87 -2.68 12.50
CA GLN A 309 9.71 -2.10 13.56
C GLN A 309 10.35 -0.78 13.13
N PHE A 310 10.83 -0.68 11.88
CA PHE A 310 11.40 0.57 11.36
C PHE A 310 10.37 1.70 11.28
N GLU A 311 9.10 1.39 11.00
CA GLU A 311 8.01 2.38 10.96
C GLU A 311 7.65 2.90 12.35
N TYR A 312 7.69 2.01 13.34
CA TYR A 312 7.54 2.38 14.74
C TYR A 312 8.67 3.30 15.23
N GLU A 313 9.92 2.96 14.93
CA GLU A 313 11.05 3.81 15.31
C GLU A 313 11.00 5.16 14.62
N PHE A 314 10.56 5.22 13.35
CA PHE A 314 10.32 6.47 12.64
C PHE A 314 9.25 7.33 13.34
N ALA A 315 8.11 6.76 13.72
CA ALA A 315 7.07 7.48 14.45
C ALA A 315 7.55 8.00 15.81
N LYS A 316 8.37 7.22 16.53
CA LYS A 316 9.01 7.66 17.78
C LYS A 316 9.97 8.83 17.58
N GLN A 317 10.76 8.80 16.51
CA GLN A 317 11.66 9.90 16.16
C GLN A 317 10.89 11.19 15.88
N ASP A 318 9.69 11.09 15.31
CA ASP A 318 8.75 12.19 15.11
C ASP A 318 8.03 12.64 16.40
N GLY A 319 8.27 11.96 17.53
CA GLY A 319 7.71 12.32 18.84
C GLY A 319 6.31 11.79 19.11
N VAL A 320 5.84 10.79 18.35
CA VAL A 320 4.57 10.10 18.62
C VAL A 320 4.68 9.34 19.94
N GLU A 321 3.73 9.58 20.84
CA GLU A 321 3.59 8.82 22.09
C GLU A 321 2.76 7.56 21.87
N PHE A 322 3.11 6.47 22.56
CA PHE A 322 2.36 5.22 22.50
C PHE A 322 1.70 4.93 23.86
N LYS A 323 0.39 4.68 23.85
CA LYS A 323 -0.40 4.22 24.99
C LYS A 323 -0.79 2.76 24.75
N TRP A 324 0.08 1.86 25.20
CA TRP A 324 -0.15 0.43 25.20
C TRP A 324 -1.24 0.02 26.18
N LEU A 325 -1.80 -1.17 25.98
CA LEU A 325 -2.81 -1.76 26.85
C LEU A 325 -3.94 -0.77 27.18
N THR A 326 -4.40 -0.05 26.17
CA THR A 326 -5.39 1.02 26.30
C THR A 326 -6.43 0.89 25.20
N GLN A 327 -7.71 0.84 25.57
CA GLN A 327 -8.82 0.79 24.62
C GLN A 327 -9.79 1.96 24.84
N PRO A 328 -10.24 2.65 23.78
CA PRO A 328 -11.30 3.64 23.87
C PRO A 328 -12.63 3.05 24.34
N LYS A 329 -13.30 3.73 25.27
CA LYS A 329 -14.64 3.39 25.78
C LYS A 329 -15.72 4.32 25.23
N ARG A 330 -15.45 5.63 25.14
CA ARG A 330 -16.28 6.63 24.47
C ARG A 330 -15.48 7.90 24.13
N ILE A 331 -15.99 8.68 23.18
CA ILE A 331 -15.46 9.99 22.81
C ILE A 331 -16.39 11.05 23.40
N ILE A 332 -15.83 12.01 24.10
CA ILE A 332 -16.58 13.04 24.81
C ILE A 332 -16.41 14.37 24.06
N GLY A 333 -17.53 15.00 23.76
CA GLY A 333 -17.59 16.26 23.01
C GLY A 333 -17.70 17.48 23.92
N ASP A 334 -17.36 18.64 23.37
CA ASP A 334 -17.72 19.95 23.93
C ASP A 334 -19.19 20.31 23.61
N GLU A 335 -19.62 21.48 24.08
CA GLU A 335 -20.97 22.02 23.87
C GLU A 335 -21.31 22.25 22.39
N ASN A 336 -20.30 22.35 21.52
CA ASN A 336 -20.45 22.55 20.07
C ASN A 336 -20.38 21.24 19.27
N GLY A 337 -20.30 20.10 19.96
CA GLY A 337 -20.19 18.77 19.35
C GLY A 337 -18.82 18.47 18.73
N HIS A 338 -17.76 19.15 19.18
CA HIS A 338 -16.37 18.83 18.83
C HIS A 338 -15.73 17.91 19.85
N VAL A 339 -14.87 17.00 19.40
CA VAL A 339 -14.07 16.15 20.28
C VAL A 339 -13.28 17.01 21.28
N LYS A 340 -13.34 16.64 22.56
CA LYS A 340 -12.61 17.29 23.66
C LYS A 340 -11.81 16.29 24.51
N GLN A 341 -12.34 15.09 24.67
CA GLN A 341 -11.78 14.06 25.54
C GLN A 341 -12.03 12.66 24.97
N LEU A 342 -11.15 11.74 25.31
CA LEU A 342 -11.26 10.31 25.03
C LEU A 342 -11.23 9.54 26.35
N GLU A 343 -12.35 8.92 26.70
CA GLU A 343 -12.38 7.99 27.83
C GLU A 343 -11.83 6.65 27.37
N CYS A 344 -10.85 6.13 28.11
CA CYS A 344 -10.21 4.86 27.84
C CYS A 344 -10.28 3.97 29.07
N ILE A 345 -10.09 2.67 28.84
CA ILE A 345 -9.94 1.65 29.86
C ILE A 345 -8.58 0.95 29.69
N ARG A 346 -7.96 0.53 30.81
CA ARG A 346 -6.74 -0.28 30.75
C ARG A 346 -7.08 -1.70 30.35
N MET A 347 -6.14 -2.32 29.66
CA MET A 347 -6.24 -3.69 29.20
C MET A 347 -5.17 -4.55 29.87
N GLU A 348 -5.42 -5.85 29.95
CA GLU A 348 -4.41 -6.87 30.21
C GLU A 348 -4.40 -7.90 29.08
N LEU A 349 -3.28 -8.61 28.93
CA LEU A 349 -3.17 -9.66 27.92
C LEU A 349 -3.67 -10.99 28.48
N GLY A 350 -4.72 -11.53 27.87
CA GLY A 350 -5.18 -12.90 28.07
C GLY A 350 -4.40 -13.92 27.22
N ALA A 351 -5.02 -15.08 26.99
CA ALA A 351 -4.48 -16.13 26.12
C ALA A 351 -4.42 -15.69 24.64
N GLU A 352 -3.59 -16.37 23.85
CA GLU A 352 -3.49 -16.15 22.41
C GLU A 352 -4.82 -16.42 21.69
N ASP A 353 -5.12 -15.58 20.69
CA ASP A 353 -6.20 -15.79 19.73
C ASP A 353 -5.73 -16.59 18.51
N SER A 354 -6.66 -16.94 17.62
CA SER A 354 -6.38 -17.72 16.41
C SER A 354 -5.48 -17.00 15.39
N SER A 355 -5.15 -15.72 15.61
CA SER A 355 -4.17 -14.97 14.80
C SER A 355 -2.77 -14.99 15.41
N GLY A 356 -2.54 -15.78 16.47
CA GLY A 356 -1.28 -15.85 17.21
C GLY A 356 -1.04 -14.64 18.11
N ARG A 357 -2.03 -13.76 18.31
CA ARG A 357 -1.88 -12.55 19.13
C ARG A 357 -2.67 -12.70 20.41
N ARG A 358 -2.13 -12.21 21.53
CA ARG A 358 -2.82 -12.27 22.82
C ARG A 358 -4.13 -11.47 22.80
N ARG A 359 -5.19 -12.07 23.36
CA ARG A 359 -6.48 -11.38 23.56
C ARG A 359 -6.28 -10.24 24.54
N SER A 360 -6.95 -9.13 24.28
CA SER A 360 -6.93 -7.97 25.17
C SER A 360 -8.22 -8.02 26.01
N ILE A 361 -8.07 -7.99 27.33
CA ILE A 361 -9.17 -8.10 28.32
C ILE A 361 -9.24 -6.78 29.09
N PRO A 362 -10.41 -6.14 29.21
CA PRO A 362 -10.54 -4.89 29.97
C PRO A 362 -10.35 -5.14 31.47
N ILE A 363 -9.65 -4.21 32.13
CA ILE A 363 -9.54 -4.16 33.59
C ILE A 363 -10.67 -3.26 34.09
N GLU A 364 -11.73 -3.84 34.64
CA GLU A 364 -12.88 -3.08 35.15
C GLU A 364 -12.46 -2.07 36.24
N GLY A 365 -13.04 -0.86 36.21
CA GLY A 365 -12.71 0.21 37.16
C GLY A 365 -11.39 0.94 36.88
N SER A 366 -10.72 0.64 35.76
CA SER A 366 -9.46 1.28 35.35
C SER A 366 -9.65 2.44 34.36
N GLU A 367 -10.87 2.97 34.25
CA GLU A 367 -11.20 4.04 33.32
C GLU A 367 -10.43 5.33 33.62
N PHE A 368 -10.00 6.01 32.56
CA PHE A 368 -9.31 7.28 32.66
C PHE A 368 -9.58 8.13 31.42
N ILE A 369 -9.36 9.44 31.56
CA ILE A 369 -9.59 10.42 30.51
C ILE A 369 -8.26 10.84 29.89
N ILE A 370 -8.24 10.93 28.56
CA ILE A 370 -7.18 11.57 27.79
C ILE A 370 -7.79 12.80 27.12
N GLU A 371 -7.23 13.97 27.38
CA GLU A 371 -7.61 15.20 26.69
C GLU A 371 -7.13 15.18 25.23
N VAL A 372 -8.04 15.36 24.28
CA VAL A 372 -7.76 15.33 22.84
C VAL A 372 -8.71 16.23 22.06
N ASP A 373 -8.23 16.83 20.98
CA ASP A 373 -9.01 17.73 20.12
C ASP A 373 -9.42 17.03 18.81
N ALA A 374 -8.81 15.88 18.51
CA ALA A 374 -9.19 15.01 17.41
C ALA A 374 -8.91 13.53 17.72
N VAL A 375 -9.71 12.65 17.11
CA VAL A 375 -9.55 11.19 17.16
C VAL A 375 -9.50 10.65 15.74
N ILE A 376 -8.48 9.86 15.42
CA ILE A 376 -8.32 9.22 14.11
C ILE A 376 -8.45 7.71 14.27
N LYS A 377 -9.39 7.10 13.55
CA LYS A 377 -9.64 5.66 13.57
C LYS A 377 -8.71 4.96 12.58
N ALA A 378 -7.94 3.98 13.03
CA ALA A 378 -7.00 3.20 12.23
C ALA A 378 -7.00 1.70 12.62
N ILE A 379 -8.20 1.12 12.77
CA ILE A 379 -8.42 -0.25 13.28
C ILE A 379 -8.60 -1.32 12.17
N GLY A 380 -8.01 -1.08 11.01
CA GLY A 380 -8.17 -1.91 9.79
C GLY A 380 -9.15 -1.31 8.80
N GLN A 381 -9.57 -2.08 7.80
CA GLN A 381 -10.48 -1.63 6.73
C GLN A 381 -11.61 -2.62 6.51
N THR A 382 -12.76 -2.11 6.12
CA THR A 382 -13.95 -2.87 5.72
C THR A 382 -13.83 -3.38 4.28
N ARG A 383 -14.81 -4.18 3.84
CA ARG A 383 -14.83 -4.81 2.51
C ARG A 383 -15.99 -4.30 1.67
N TYR A 384 -15.84 -4.34 0.35
CA TYR A 384 -16.88 -3.98 -0.62
C TYR A 384 -17.89 -5.13 -0.84
N ILE A 385 -18.49 -5.65 0.24
CA ILE A 385 -19.36 -6.84 0.20
C ILE A 385 -20.46 -6.71 -0.85
N LYS A 386 -21.20 -5.59 -0.85
CA LYS A 386 -22.29 -5.35 -1.82
C LYS A 386 -21.84 -5.49 -3.27
N LEU A 387 -20.70 -4.87 -3.61
CA LEU A 387 -20.16 -4.94 -4.98
C LEU A 387 -19.72 -6.38 -5.32
N ILE A 388 -19.09 -7.08 -4.38
CA ILE A 388 -18.68 -8.48 -4.56
C ILE A 388 -19.90 -9.38 -4.81
N GLU A 389 -20.99 -9.16 -4.06
CA GLU A 389 -22.26 -9.87 -4.21
C GLU A 389 -22.95 -9.53 -5.54
N GLU A 390 -22.89 -8.27 -6.01
CA GLU A 390 -23.39 -7.86 -7.33
C GLU A 390 -22.65 -8.58 -8.49
N PHE A 391 -21.35 -8.88 -8.33
CA PHE A 391 -20.60 -9.74 -9.25
C PHE A 391 -20.92 -11.24 -9.10
N GLY A 392 -21.73 -11.63 -8.11
CA GLY A 392 -22.10 -13.03 -7.85
C GLY A 392 -20.93 -13.88 -7.37
N LEU A 393 -19.96 -13.29 -6.66
CA LEU A 393 -18.73 -13.98 -6.26
C LEU A 393 -18.84 -14.62 -4.87
N LEU A 394 -18.28 -15.81 -4.72
CA LEU A 394 -18.11 -16.42 -3.39
C LEU A 394 -17.05 -15.66 -2.59
N HIS A 395 -17.36 -15.35 -1.33
CA HIS A 395 -16.44 -14.67 -0.43
C HIS A 395 -16.58 -15.15 1.02
N ASN A 396 -15.55 -14.94 1.84
CA ASN A 396 -15.63 -15.04 3.29
C ASN A 396 -15.57 -13.63 3.90
N LYS A 397 -16.68 -13.13 4.44
CA LYS A 397 -16.76 -11.77 5.04
C LYS A 397 -16.17 -10.66 4.14
N GLY A 398 -16.38 -10.75 2.83
CA GLY A 398 -15.87 -9.81 1.83
C GLY A 398 -14.44 -10.06 1.34
N ILE A 399 -13.79 -11.16 1.74
CA ILE A 399 -12.56 -11.66 1.14
C ILE A 399 -12.95 -12.58 -0.01
N VAL A 400 -12.66 -12.19 -1.26
CA VAL A 400 -13.06 -12.95 -2.44
C VAL A 400 -12.31 -14.27 -2.51
N LYS A 401 -13.04 -15.38 -2.70
CA LYS A 401 -12.44 -16.70 -2.89
C LYS A 401 -11.90 -16.83 -4.30
N ILE A 402 -10.64 -17.22 -4.42
CA ILE A 402 -9.95 -17.45 -5.68
C ILE A 402 -9.28 -18.83 -5.70
N ASN A 403 -9.03 -19.34 -6.91
CA ASN A 403 -8.07 -20.41 -7.12
C ASN A 403 -6.65 -19.85 -6.88
N PRO A 404 -5.87 -20.39 -5.93
CA PRO A 404 -4.58 -19.82 -5.54
C PRO A 404 -3.50 -19.89 -6.64
N LYS A 405 -3.69 -20.72 -7.69
CA LYS A 405 -2.75 -20.84 -8.81
C LYS A 405 -3.07 -19.88 -9.96
N THR A 406 -4.32 -19.44 -10.08
CA THR A 406 -4.79 -18.70 -11.26
C THR A 406 -5.43 -17.37 -10.93
N ASN A 407 -5.73 -17.11 -9.65
CA ASN A 407 -6.50 -15.97 -9.18
C ASN A 407 -7.93 -15.88 -9.76
N GLN A 408 -8.41 -16.96 -10.37
CA GLN A 408 -9.77 -17.04 -10.91
C GLN A 408 -10.77 -17.19 -9.76
N THR A 409 -11.88 -16.47 -9.84
CA THR A 409 -12.95 -16.50 -8.82
C THR A 409 -13.92 -17.67 -9.07
N SER A 410 -15.02 -17.72 -8.31
CA SER A 410 -16.13 -18.64 -8.58
C SER A 410 -16.83 -18.41 -9.92
N ASN A 411 -16.63 -17.24 -10.55
CA ASN A 411 -17.12 -16.95 -11.88
C ASN A 411 -15.98 -17.13 -12.91
N PRO A 412 -16.14 -17.98 -13.94
CA PRO A 412 -15.08 -18.26 -14.93
C PRO A 412 -14.57 -17.02 -15.68
N LYS A 413 -15.40 -15.98 -15.85
CA LYS A 413 -15.01 -14.72 -16.51
C LYS A 413 -14.26 -13.75 -15.60
N ILE A 414 -14.23 -13.97 -14.28
CA ILE A 414 -13.77 -13.00 -13.31
C ILE A 414 -12.56 -13.53 -12.55
N PHE A 415 -11.50 -12.72 -12.52
CA PHE A 415 -10.30 -12.91 -11.73
C PHE A 415 -10.23 -11.83 -10.65
N ALA A 416 -9.55 -12.06 -9.53
CA ALA A 416 -9.39 -11.07 -8.48
C ALA A 416 -7.96 -10.99 -7.96
N ALA A 417 -7.47 -9.80 -7.66
CA ALA A 417 -6.08 -9.59 -7.25
C ALA A 417 -5.92 -8.41 -6.28
N GLY A 418 -4.87 -8.45 -5.46
CA GLY A 418 -4.56 -7.44 -4.46
C GLY A 418 -5.43 -7.58 -3.22
N ASP A 419 -5.61 -6.49 -2.48
CA ASP A 419 -6.19 -6.54 -1.13
C ASP A 419 -7.62 -7.10 -1.06
N VAL A 420 -8.36 -7.18 -2.18
CA VAL A 420 -9.70 -7.78 -2.22
C VAL A 420 -9.71 -9.29 -1.92
N VAL A 421 -8.58 -9.97 -2.16
CA VAL A 421 -8.40 -11.40 -1.82
C VAL A 421 -7.59 -11.61 -0.53
N PHE A 422 -7.05 -10.53 0.05
CA PHE A 422 -6.24 -10.59 1.27
C PHE A 422 -7.10 -10.77 2.52
N GLY A 423 -6.79 -11.77 3.35
CA GLY A 423 -7.43 -11.99 4.66
C GLY A 423 -7.28 -13.44 5.15
N ASP A 424 -7.78 -13.75 6.36
CA ASP A 424 -7.74 -15.09 6.97
C ASP A 424 -6.32 -15.73 7.07
N GLY A 425 -5.29 -14.91 7.26
CA GLY A 425 -3.89 -15.37 7.36
C GLY A 425 -3.22 -15.66 6.02
N GLN A 426 -3.83 -15.28 4.88
CA GLN A 426 -3.23 -15.42 3.55
C GLN A 426 -2.53 -14.14 3.10
N GLY A 427 -1.21 -14.23 2.90
CA GLY A 427 -0.35 -13.18 2.33
C GLY A 427 -0.02 -12.04 3.29
N GLU A 428 0.51 -10.95 2.73
CA GLU A 428 0.73 -9.66 3.41
C GLU A 428 0.21 -8.54 2.50
N ALA A 429 -0.52 -7.57 3.07
CA ALA A 429 -1.04 -6.42 2.34
C ALA A 429 0.07 -5.40 2.05
N MET A 430 0.94 -5.75 1.11
CA MET A 430 2.04 -4.92 0.62
C MET A 430 1.82 -4.55 -0.85
N VAL A 431 2.30 -3.35 -1.24
CA VAL A 431 2.25 -2.88 -2.64
C VAL A 431 2.90 -3.90 -3.59
N VAL A 432 4.08 -4.41 -3.22
CA VAL A 432 4.82 -5.39 -4.03
C VAL A 432 4.07 -6.73 -4.18
N SER A 433 3.36 -7.17 -3.15
CA SER A 433 2.54 -8.38 -3.19
C SER A 433 1.31 -8.19 -4.09
N ALA A 434 0.66 -7.03 -4.00
CA ALA A 434 -0.44 -6.67 -4.89
C ALA A 434 0.03 -6.57 -6.36
N ALA A 435 1.19 -5.97 -6.59
CA ALA A 435 1.82 -5.91 -7.91
C ALA A 435 2.09 -7.32 -8.47
N GLU A 436 2.67 -8.22 -7.67
CA GLU A 436 2.91 -9.60 -8.09
C GLU A 436 1.61 -10.33 -8.42
N GLN A 437 0.59 -10.23 -7.56
CA GLN A 437 -0.71 -10.86 -7.82
C GLN A 437 -1.34 -10.34 -9.11
N GLY A 438 -1.24 -9.04 -9.40
CA GLY A 438 -1.69 -8.46 -10.66
C GLY A 438 -0.98 -9.08 -11.88
N LYS A 439 0.35 -9.22 -11.80
CA LYS A 439 1.19 -9.82 -12.84
C LYS A 439 0.81 -11.28 -13.07
N GLN A 440 0.65 -12.07 -12.01
CA GLN A 440 0.23 -13.47 -12.08
C GLN A 440 -1.18 -13.62 -12.66
N THR A 441 -2.11 -12.74 -12.26
CA THR A 441 -3.47 -12.72 -12.83
C THR A 441 -3.46 -12.46 -14.33
N ALA A 442 -2.64 -11.53 -14.83
CA ALA A 442 -2.51 -11.28 -16.26
C ALA A 442 -2.03 -12.53 -17.03
N TYR A 443 -1.03 -13.24 -16.50
CA TYR A 443 -0.54 -14.49 -17.10
C TYR A 443 -1.54 -15.64 -17.01
N ALA A 444 -2.32 -15.73 -15.93
CA ALA A 444 -3.39 -16.69 -15.80
C ALA A 444 -4.52 -16.45 -16.81
N ILE A 445 -4.92 -15.18 -16.99
CA ILE A 445 -5.89 -14.78 -18.03
C ILE A 445 -5.37 -15.12 -19.42
N HIS A 446 -4.08 -14.89 -19.67
CA HIS A 446 -3.48 -15.24 -20.95
C HIS A 446 -3.62 -16.74 -21.23
N LYS A 447 -3.26 -17.60 -20.26
CA LYS A 447 -3.44 -19.06 -20.38
C LYS A 447 -4.91 -19.45 -20.59
N TYR A 448 -5.82 -18.83 -19.84
CA TYR A 448 -7.26 -19.06 -19.93
C TYR A 448 -7.81 -18.76 -21.33
N VAL A 449 -7.48 -17.60 -21.90
CA VAL A 449 -8.01 -17.16 -23.20
C VAL A 449 -7.51 -18.04 -24.36
N PHE A 450 -6.31 -18.59 -24.26
CA PHE A 450 -5.75 -19.50 -25.28
C PHE A 450 -6.19 -20.96 -25.11
N GLY A 451 -7.13 -21.26 -24.20
CA GLY A 451 -7.67 -22.61 -24.03
C GLY A 451 -6.67 -23.60 -23.42
N TYR A 452 -5.57 -23.12 -22.83
CA TYR A 452 -4.76 -23.97 -21.98
C TYR A 452 -5.62 -24.34 -20.76
N LYS A 453 -5.78 -25.65 -20.51
CA LYS A 453 -6.41 -26.11 -19.27
C LYS A 453 -5.66 -25.45 -18.11
N LEU A 454 -6.39 -24.72 -17.28
CA LEU A 454 -5.86 -24.08 -16.07
C LEU A 454 -5.47 -25.11 -14.98
N ASP A 455 -5.61 -26.40 -15.28
CA ASP A 455 -5.19 -27.51 -14.44
C ASP A 455 -3.70 -27.82 -14.68
N GLY A 456 -2.91 -27.63 -13.62
CA GLY A 456 -1.46 -27.60 -13.67
C GLY A 456 -0.78 -28.78 -14.37
N MET A 457 0.05 -28.47 -15.35
CA MET A 457 1.28 -29.20 -15.63
C MET A 457 2.37 -28.20 -16.04
N MET A 458 3.37 -28.05 -15.18
CA MET A 458 4.75 -27.89 -15.67
C MET A 458 5.05 -29.16 -16.48
N LYS A 459 5.13 -29.03 -17.79
CA LYS A 459 6.18 -29.75 -18.51
C LYS A 459 7.22 -28.72 -18.85
N GLU A 460 8.40 -28.94 -18.29
CA GLU A 460 9.65 -28.36 -18.72
C GLU A 460 9.65 -28.22 -20.25
N VAL A 461 9.86 -27.00 -20.71
CA VAL A 461 10.52 -26.79 -21.99
C VAL A 461 11.72 -25.94 -21.63
N LEU A 462 12.84 -26.65 -21.48
CA LEU A 462 14.20 -26.12 -21.59
C LEU A 462 14.39 -25.37 -22.90
#